data_AF-A0A6A5V116-F1
#
_entry.id   AF-A0A6A5V116-F1
#
_cell.length_a   1.000
_cell.length_b   1.000
_cell.length_c   1.000
_cell.angle_alpha   90.00
_cell.angle_beta   90.00
_cell.angle_gamma   90.00
#
_symmetry.space_group_name_H-M   'P 1'
#
loop_
_entity.id
_entity.type
_entity.pdbx_description
1 polymer ?
#
loop_
_entity_poly.entity_id
_entity_poly.type
_entity_poly.pdbx_seq_one_letter_code
_entity_poly.pdbx_strand_id
1 'polypeptide(L)'
;MGPVMQGGQLSQNHWTIYMLTSATGSVQLNMQLADSVSDRGKLVVKEHAYVNSNTAVQFWDIPARPNTLAGTVYNLILSKGRHRYNMTEGGVGCRWWVFTVLRDFAASDLVEAGKVDEFLPNLSYNFSRGVAPITLPMKQGSFY
;
A
#
# COMPACT_ATOMS: atom_id res chain seq x y z
N MET A 1 -8.16 18.99 -22.31
CA MET A 1 -8.83 18.17 -21.28
C MET A 1 -10.15 17.71 -21.85
N GLY A 2 -10.31 16.42 -22.12
CA GLY A 2 -11.60 15.87 -22.56
C GLY A 2 -12.55 15.71 -21.35
N PRO A 3 -13.87 15.83 -21.54
CA PRO A 3 -14.82 15.68 -20.44
C PRO A 3 -14.74 14.27 -19.85
N VAL A 4 -14.71 14.19 -18.52
CA VAL A 4 -14.93 12.93 -17.80
C VAL A 4 -16.37 12.51 -18.09
N MET A 5 -16.56 11.40 -18.81
CA MET A 5 -17.89 10.87 -19.11
C MET A 5 -18.66 10.63 -17.80
N GLN A 6 -19.89 11.15 -17.74
CA GLN A 6 -20.79 10.91 -16.62
C GLN A 6 -21.07 9.41 -16.53
N GLY A 7 -20.61 8.75 -15.46
CA GLY A 7 -20.67 7.30 -15.29
C GLY A 7 -19.36 6.53 -15.54
N GLY A 8 -18.28 7.20 -15.94
CA GLY A 8 -16.95 6.58 -16.03
C GLY A 8 -16.38 6.30 -14.64
N GLN A 9 -16.14 5.03 -14.33
CA GLN A 9 -15.43 4.67 -13.10
C GLN A 9 -13.98 5.19 -13.19
N LEU A 10 -13.59 6.10 -12.29
CA LEU A 10 -12.19 6.52 -12.17
C LEU A 10 -11.34 5.28 -11.86
N SER A 11 -10.34 5.01 -12.69
CA SER A 11 -9.32 4.01 -12.35
C SER A 11 -8.57 4.49 -11.11
N GLN A 12 -8.77 3.78 -10.00
CA GLN A 12 -8.09 4.09 -8.75
C GLN A 12 -6.73 3.42 -8.72
N ASN A 13 -5.70 4.13 -8.26
CA ASN A 13 -4.41 3.49 -8.05
C ASN A 13 -4.53 2.37 -7.03
N HIS A 14 -3.77 1.31 -7.28
CA HIS A 14 -3.52 0.26 -6.30
C HIS A 14 -2.27 0.59 -5.49
N TRP A 15 -2.38 0.55 -4.16
CA TRP A 15 -1.28 0.83 -3.24
C TRP A 15 -0.72 -0.46 -2.67
N THR A 16 0.60 -0.55 -2.60
CA THR A 16 1.34 -1.73 -2.18
C THR A 16 2.66 -1.27 -1.57
N ILE A 17 3.28 -2.12 -0.75
CA ILE A 17 4.54 -1.81 -0.08
C ILE A 17 5.63 -2.67 -0.70
N TYR A 18 6.78 -2.08 -0.98
CA TYR A 18 7.98 -2.77 -1.42
C TYR A 18 9.05 -2.63 -0.33
N MET A 19 9.55 -3.75 0.17
CA MET A 19 10.72 -3.79 1.05
C MET A 19 11.95 -3.97 0.18
N LEU A 20 12.83 -2.97 0.13
CA LEU A 20 14.05 -3.03 -0.66
C LEU A 20 15.07 -3.89 0.08
N THR A 21 15.43 -5.04 -0.48
CA THR A 21 16.32 -6.03 0.16
C THR A 21 17.75 -5.98 -0.36
N SER A 22 17.97 -5.37 -1.52
CA SER A 22 19.29 -5.11 -2.09
C SER A 22 19.22 -3.90 -3.04
N ALA A 23 20.35 -3.57 -3.70
CA ALA A 23 20.38 -2.53 -4.72
C ALA A 23 19.47 -2.82 -5.93
N THR A 24 19.08 -4.08 -6.13
CA THR A 24 18.28 -4.52 -7.29
C THR A 24 17.04 -5.31 -6.91
N GLY A 25 16.90 -5.77 -5.67
CA GLY A 25 15.85 -6.68 -5.24
C GLY A 25 14.86 -6.06 -4.27
N SER A 26 13.63 -6.55 -4.32
CA SER A 26 12.59 -6.17 -3.36
C SER A 26 11.64 -7.31 -3.03
N VAL A 27 10.95 -7.18 -1.89
CA VAL A 27 9.84 -8.03 -1.49
C VAL A 27 8.59 -7.17 -1.46
N GLN A 28 7.62 -7.49 -2.31
CA GLN A 28 6.34 -6.82 -2.37
C GLN A 28 5.37 -7.43 -1.35
N LEU A 29 4.76 -6.56 -0.55
CA LEU A 29 3.63 -6.84 0.32
C LEU A 29 2.38 -6.22 -0.32
N ASN A 30 1.50 -7.09 -0.81
CA ASN A 30 0.36 -6.68 -1.61
C ASN A 30 -0.95 -7.18 -1.00
N MET A 31 -1.77 -6.28 -0.47
CA MET A 31 -3.14 -6.59 -0.07
C MET A 31 -4.07 -6.37 -1.25
N GLN A 32 -4.60 -7.45 -1.81
CA GLN A 32 -5.49 -7.44 -2.96
C GLN A 32 -6.82 -8.13 -2.63
N LEU A 33 -7.86 -7.88 -3.43
CA LEU A 33 -9.11 -8.63 -3.32
C LEU A 33 -8.85 -10.12 -3.63
N ALA A 34 -9.43 -11.01 -2.83
CA ALA A 34 -9.23 -12.45 -2.95
C ALA A 34 -9.97 -13.03 -4.16
N ASP A 35 -11.20 -12.58 -4.39
CA ASP A 35 -12.08 -12.98 -5.50
C ASP A 35 -13.08 -11.84 -5.82
N SER A 36 -13.89 -12.00 -6.86
CA SER A 36 -14.87 -10.99 -7.27
C SER A 36 -16.22 -11.07 -6.53
N VAL A 37 -16.36 -11.99 -5.58
CA VAL A 37 -17.64 -12.34 -4.94
C VAL A 37 -17.69 -11.88 -3.49
N SER A 38 -16.55 -11.81 -2.82
CA SER A 38 -16.40 -11.36 -1.44
C SER A 38 -15.53 -10.11 -1.36
N ASP A 39 -15.66 -9.40 -0.24
CA ASP A 39 -14.79 -8.28 0.12
C ASP A 39 -13.46 -8.74 0.76
N ARG A 40 -13.19 -10.05 0.81
CA ARG A 40 -12.01 -10.58 1.50
C ARG A 40 -10.73 -10.12 0.85
N GLY A 41 -9.84 -9.57 1.67
CA GLY A 41 -8.48 -9.29 1.31
C GLY A 41 -7.63 -10.55 1.35
N LYS A 42 -6.64 -10.61 0.45
CA LYS A 42 -5.58 -11.60 0.41
C LYS A 42 -4.25 -10.88 0.43
N LEU A 43 -3.47 -11.10 1.48
CA LEU A 43 -2.07 -10.71 1.49
C LEU A 43 -1.28 -11.63 0.56
N VAL A 44 -0.68 -11.04 -0.47
CA VAL A 44 0.23 -11.69 -1.41
C VAL A 44 1.62 -11.13 -1.18
N VAL A 45 2.58 -12.03 -0.89
CA VAL A 45 3.99 -11.69 -0.72
C VAL A 45 4.77 -12.27 -1.89
N LYS A 46 5.55 -11.43 -2.58
CA LYS A 46 6.32 -11.83 -3.76
C LYS A 46 7.69 -11.17 -3.78
N GLU A 47 8.71 -11.93 -4.13
CA GLU A 47 10.05 -11.42 -4.41
C GLU A 47 10.13 -10.92 -5.85
N HIS A 48 10.87 -9.84 -6.06
CA HIS A 48 11.12 -9.25 -7.37
C HIS A 48 12.61 -8.91 -7.53
N ALA A 49 13.12 -9.10 -8.75
CA ALA A 49 14.48 -8.69 -9.15
C ALA A 49 14.55 -7.22 -9.62
N TYR A 50 13.67 -6.38 -9.08
CA TYR A 50 13.66 -4.93 -9.28
C TYR A 50 13.23 -4.23 -7.98
N VAL A 51 13.63 -2.98 -7.79
CA VAL A 51 13.23 -2.16 -6.63
C VAL A 51 11.93 -1.38 -6.84
N ASN A 52 11.59 -1.07 -8.10
CA ASN A 52 10.41 -0.30 -8.47
C ASN A 52 9.60 -1.00 -9.56
N SER A 53 8.27 -1.05 -9.41
CA SER A 53 7.39 -1.54 -10.47
C SER A 53 7.46 -0.65 -11.71
N ASN A 54 7.55 -1.25 -12.89
CA ASN A 54 7.48 -0.54 -14.17
C ASN A 54 6.11 0.13 -14.43
N THR A 55 5.05 -0.30 -13.72
CA THR A 55 3.71 0.28 -13.80
C THR A 55 3.45 1.35 -12.73
N ALA A 56 4.39 1.60 -11.82
CA ALA A 56 4.24 2.63 -10.80
C ALA A 56 4.00 3.99 -11.46
N VAL A 57 3.00 4.73 -10.96
CA VAL A 57 2.75 6.12 -11.37
C VAL A 57 3.41 7.12 -10.44
N GLN A 58 3.68 6.71 -9.20
CA GLN A 58 4.40 7.42 -8.13
C GLN A 58 5.01 6.40 -7.16
N PHE A 59 6.03 6.82 -6.42
CA PHE A 59 6.64 6.06 -5.33
C PHE A 59 7.22 7.03 -4.29
N TRP A 60 7.37 6.54 -3.06
CA TRP A 60 7.97 7.26 -1.95
C TRP A 60 8.80 6.28 -1.13
N ASP A 61 10.02 6.69 -0.79
CA ASP A 61 10.91 5.87 0.02
C ASP A 61 10.81 6.31 1.49
N ILE A 62 10.57 5.33 2.38
CA ILE A 62 10.64 5.51 3.82
C ILE A 62 11.83 4.69 4.31
N PRO A 63 12.89 5.33 4.84
CA PRO A 63 14.05 4.61 5.34
C PRO A 63 13.67 3.66 6.48
N ALA A 64 14.03 2.38 6.33
CA ALA A 64 13.97 1.41 7.41
C ALA A 64 15.08 1.65 8.44
N ARG A 65 14.88 1.22 9.69
CA ARG A 65 15.96 1.17 10.66
C ARG A 65 17.06 0.22 10.19
N PRO A 66 18.34 0.50 10.53
CA PRO A 66 19.44 -0.42 10.22
C PRO A 66 19.15 -1.85 10.67
N ASN A 67 19.56 -2.83 9.85
CA ASN A 67 19.37 -4.26 10.10
C ASN A 67 17.92 -4.75 10.16
N THR A 68 16.93 -3.95 9.71
CA THR A 68 15.55 -4.43 9.57
C THR A 68 15.48 -5.51 8.49
N LEU A 69 15.06 -6.72 8.89
CA LEU A 69 14.89 -7.85 7.97
C LEU A 69 13.47 -7.91 7.42
N ALA A 70 13.32 -8.30 6.15
CA ALA A 70 12.01 -8.54 5.53
C ALA A 70 11.15 -9.56 6.33
N GLY A 71 11.79 -10.57 6.91
CA GLY A 71 11.11 -11.54 7.78
C GLY A 71 10.54 -10.90 9.06
N THR A 72 11.25 -9.95 9.67
CA THR A 72 10.76 -9.20 10.84
C THR A 72 9.50 -8.41 10.51
N VAL A 73 9.51 -7.72 9.36
CA VAL A 73 8.35 -6.96 8.87
C VAL A 73 7.16 -7.88 8.58
N TYR A 74 7.39 -9.01 7.91
CA TYR A 74 6.33 -9.97 7.61
C TYR A 74 5.73 -10.58 8.89
N ASN A 75 6.57 -10.96 9.86
CA ASN A 75 6.11 -11.49 11.13
C ASN A 75 5.27 -10.49 11.92
N LEU A 76 5.60 -9.19 11.87
CA LEU A 76 4.81 -8.13 12.49
C LEU A 76 3.40 -8.04 11.86
N ILE A 77 3.30 -8.14 10.54
CA ILE A 77 2.02 -8.14 9.82
C ILE A 77 1.16 -9.33 10.25
N LEU A 78 1.77 -10.51 10.40
CA LEU A 78 1.06 -11.70 10.85
C LEU A 78 0.61 -11.60 12.31
N SER A 79 1.50 -11.20 13.22
CA SER A 79 1.23 -11.13 14.66
C SER A 79 0.16 -10.11 15.01
N LYS A 80 0.07 -9.01 14.26
CA LYS A 80 -1.00 -8.00 14.38
C LYS A 80 -2.27 -8.34 13.60
N GLY A 81 -2.33 -9.51 12.96
CA GLY A 81 -3.51 -9.94 12.20
C GLY A 81 -3.77 -9.15 10.93
N ARG A 82 -2.79 -8.40 10.39
CA ARG A 82 -2.99 -7.53 9.22
C ARG A 82 -3.22 -8.28 7.91
N HIS A 83 -2.94 -9.58 7.89
CA HIS A 83 -3.31 -10.48 6.80
C HIS A 83 -4.82 -10.82 6.79
N ARG A 84 -5.53 -10.64 7.92
CA ARG A 84 -6.98 -10.84 8.07
C ARG A 84 -7.69 -9.50 7.90
N TYR A 85 -7.89 -9.12 6.65
CA TYR A 85 -8.43 -7.82 6.26
C TYR A 85 -9.53 -7.99 5.22
N ASN A 86 -10.64 -7.28 5.38
CA ASN A 86 -11.65 -7.11 4.35
C ASN A 86 -11.45 -5.75 3.69
N MET A 87 -11.40 -5.76 2.36
CA MET A 87 -11.46 -4.59 1.51
C MET A 87 -12.84 -3.93 1.65
N THR A 88 -12.97 -2.72 1.13
CA THR A 88 -14.27 -2.04 0.98
C THR A 88 -14.94 -2.42 -0.33
N GLU A 89 -16.24 -2.15 -0.44
CA GLU A 89 -17.03 -2.41 -1.65
C GLU A 89 -16.33 -1.87 -2.92
N GLY A 90 -16.28 -2.71 -3.95
CA GLY A 90 -15.59 -2.41 -5.21
C GLY A 90 -14.09 -2.71 -5.21
N GLY A 91 -13.58 -3.48 -4.24
CA GLY A 91 -12.16 -3.87 -4.19
C GLY A 91 -11.21 -2.74 -3.84
N VAL A 92 -11.75 -1.65 -3.28
CA VAL A 92 -10.99 -0.49 -2.78
C VAL A 92 -10.62 -0.75 -1.32
N GLY A 93 -9.53 -0.19 -0.81
CA GLY A 93 -9.17 -0.33 0.62
C GLY A 93 -7.71 -0.69 0.86
N CYS A 94 -6.92 -0.91 -0.20
CA CYS A 94 -5.47 -1.07 -0.12
C CYS A 94 -4.81 0.17 0.54
N ARG A 95 -5.32 1.38 0.29
CA ARG A 95 -4.87 2.62 0.95
C ARG A 95 -4.96 2.54 2.47
N TRP A 96 -6.12 2.10 3.00
CA TRP A 96 -6.32 1.96 4.44
C TRP A 96 -5.47 0.85 5.06
N TRP A 97 -5.27 -0.24 4.31
CA TRP A 97 -4.35 -1.28 4.73
C TRP A 97 -2.91 -0.78 4.83
N VAL A 98 -2.40 -0.07 3.80
CA VAL A 98 -1.06 0.56 3.79
C VAL A 98 -0.93 1.58 4.92
N PHE A 99 -1.93 2.45 5.10
CA PHE A 99 -1.98 3.40 6.22
C PHE A 99 -1.78 2.69 7.56
N THR A 100 -2.53 1.61 7.80
CA THR A 100 -2.48 0.87 9.06
C THR A 100 -1.13 0.20 9.26
N VAL A 101 -0.61 -0.46 8.22
CA VAL A 101 0.67 -1.19 8.27
C VAL A 101 1.85 -0.26 8.49
N LEU A 102 1.90 0.92 7.85
CA LEU A 102 2.97 1.89 8.07
C LEU A 102 2.95 2.46 9.50
N ARG A 103 1.76 2.66 10.08
CA ARG A 103 1.65 3.05 11.49
C ARG A 103 2.12 1.94 12.44
N ASP A 104 1.87 0.68 12.09
CA ASP A 104 2.43 -0.44 12.85
C ASP A 104 3.96 -0.50 12.74
N PHE A 105 4.53 -0.20 11.56
CA PHE A 105 5.99 -0.13 11.39
C PHE A 105 6.61 0.96 12.26
N ALA A 106 6.00 2.16 12.29
CA ALA A 106 6.44 3.24 13.16
C ALA A 106 6.31 2.86 14.66
N ALA A 107 5.19 2.26 15.05
CA ALA A 107 4.95 1.84 16.44
C ALA A 107 5.88 0.70 16.92
N SER A 108 6.46 -0.06 15.99
CA SER A 108 7.43 -1.12 16.27
C SER A 108 8.88 -0.70 15.99
N ASP A 109 9.13 0.60 15.78
CA ASP A 109 10.45 1.18 15.48
C ASP A 109 11.16 0.49 14.30
N LEU A 110 10.41 0.06 13.28
CA LEU A 110 10.98 -0.45 12.03
C LEU A 110 11.31 0.69 11.04
N VAL A 111 10.66 1.83 11.22
CA VAL A 111 10.85 3.07 10.47
C VAL A 111 10.71 4.25 11.45
N GLU A 112 11.26 5.40 11.10
CA GLU A 112 11.06 6.61 11.89
C GLU A 112 9.61 7.12 11.75
N ALA A 113 8.94 7.37 12.88
CA ALA A 113 7.54 7.80 12.90
C ALA A 113 7.30 9.09 12.12
N GLY A 114 8.19 10.09 12.23
CA GLY A 114 8.07 11.35 11.49
C GLY A 114 8.09 11.15 9.97
N LYS A 115 8.84 10.16 9.47
CA LYS A 115 8.86 9.82 8.04
C LYS A 115 7.59 9.16 7.56
N VAL A 116 6.93 8.39 8.42
CA VAL A 116 5.59 7.89 8.13
C VAL A 116 4.59 9.05 8.10
N ASP A 117 4.61 9.93 9.09
CA ASP A 117 3.67 11.06 9.18
C ASP A 117 3.80 12.03 8.00
N GLU A 118 5.02 12.29 7.51
CA GLU A 118 5.29 13.05 6.28
C GLU A 118 4.65 12.38 5.05
N PHE A 119 4.62 11.04 5.00
CA PHE A 119 4.11 10.27 3.87
C PHE A 119 2.58 10.12 3.86
N LEU A 120 1.94 9.88 5.01
CA LEU A 120 0.53 9.49 5.11
C LEU A 120 -0.46 10.40 4.34
N PRO A 121 -0.28 11.74 4.26
CA PRO A 121 -1.15 12.61 3.47
C PRO A 121 -1.27 12.20 2.00
N ASN A 122 -0.23 11.59 1.41
CA ASN A 122 -0.22 11.16 0.01
C ASN A 122 -1.26 10.07 -0.30
N LEU A 123 -1.68 9.30 0.70
CA LEU A 123 -2.68 8.24 0.53
C LEU A 123 -4.08 8.78 0.18
N SER A 124 -4.31 10.08 0.41
CA SER A 124 -5.59 10.76 0.10
C SER A 124 -5.70 11.24 -1.34
N TYR A 125 -4.81 10.79 -2.22
CA TYR A 125 -4.79 11.19 -3.62
C TYR A 125 -4.86 9.99 -4.59
N ASN A 126 -5.36 10.28 -5.79
CA ASN A 126 -5.26 9.46 -6.98
C ASN A 126 -4.29 10.15 -7.96
N PHE A 127 -3.25 9.44 -8.33
CA PHE A 127 -2.16 9.89 -9.18
C PHE A 127 -2.33 9.37 -10.61
N SER A 128 -1.92 10.19 -11.57
CA SER A 128 -1.86 9.86 -12.99
C SER A 128 -0.60 10.49 -13.58
N ARG A 129 -0.04 9.88 -14.63
CA ARG A 129 1.19 10.41 -15.24
C ARG A 129 0.90 11.74 -15.94
N GLY A 130 1.72 12.76 -15.65
CA GLY A 130 1.65 14.06 -16.32
C GLY A 130 0.42 14.91 -15.98
N VAL A 131 -0.35 14.56 -14.95
CA VAL A 131 -1.53 15.31 -14.50
C VAL A 131 -1.45 15.54 -12.99
N ALA A 132 -2.00 16.66 -12.52
CA ALA A 132 -2.10 16.94 -11.10
C ALA A 132 -2.89 15.84 -10.36
N PRO A 133 -2.50 15.48 -9.12
CA PRO A 133 -3.21 14.49 -8.33
C PRO A 133 -4.62 14.97 -7.99
N ILE A 134 -5.57 14.02 -7.96
CA ILE A 134 -6.96 14.29 -7.60
C ILE A 134 -7.19 13.78 -6.18
N THR A 135 -7.82 14.57 -5.32
CA THR A 135 -8.19 14.11 -3.97
C THR A 135 -9.15 12.94 -4.05
N LEU A 136 -8.82 11.85 -3.36
CA LEU A 136 -9.62 10.66 -3.24
C LEU A 136 -9.63 10.23 -1.77
N PRO A 137 -10.70 10.54 -1.02
CA PRO A 137 -10.80 10.15 0.38
C PRO A 137 -10.58 8.65 0.57
N MET A 138 -9.75 8.31 1.55
CA MET A 138 -9.45 6.93 1.88
C MET A 138 -10.68 6.25 2.48
N LYS A 139 -11.07 5.11 1.92
CA LYS A 139 -12.13 4.25 2.47
C LYS A 139 -11.53 3.26 3.46
N GLN A 140 -12.07 3.23 4.67
CA GLN A 140 -11.66 2.33 5.75
C GLN A 140 -12.25 0.93 5.53
N GLY A 141 -11.38 -0.09 5.44
CA GLY A 141 -11.78 -1.49 5.53
C GLY A 141 -11.78 -2.01 6.97
N SER A 142 -11.96 -3.32 7.13
CA SER A 142 -12.09 -3.95 8.46
C SER A 142 -11.09 -5.08 8.67
N PHE A 143 -10.62 -5.23 9.91
CA PHE A 143 -9.74 -6.33 10.34
C PHE A 143 -10.54 -7.32 11.20
N TYR A 144 -10.19 -8.60 11.17
CA TYR A 144 -10.84 -9.69 11.94
C TYR A 144 -9.84 -10.71 12.48
#